data_AF-A0A6L7WMD0-F1
#
_entry.id   AF-A0A6L7WMD0-F1
#
_cell.length_a   1.000
_cell.length_b   1.000
_cell.length_c   1.000
_cell.angle_alpha   90.00
_cell.angle_beta   90.00
_cell.angle_gamma   90.00
#
_symmetry.space_group_name_H-M   'P 1'
#
loop_
_entity.id
_entity.type
_entity.pdbx_description
1 polymer ?
#
loop_
_entity_poly.entity_id
_entity_poly.type
_entity_poly.pdbx_seq_one_letter_code
_entity_poly.pdbx_strand_id
1 'polypeptide(L)'
;MDRRGLVRATAPGGLAVDLTLVMSAFDFDQVWSERRRFIMDGVEVPVARLSHIVRSKTAAGREKDRLFLATHADTLRQMLADDENQR
;
A
#
# COMPACT_ATOMS: atom_id res chain seq x y z
N MET A 1 -14.30 5.76 -20.90
CA MET A 1 -13.31 6.49 -20.07
C MET A 1 -13.84 6.49 -18.65
N ASP A 2 -13.17 5.77 -17.74
CA ASP A 2 -13.60 5.64 -16.35
C ASP A 2 -13.10 6.84 -15.55
N ARG A 3 -13.98 7.81 -15.25
CA ARG A 3 -13.64 9.00 -14.47
C ARG A 3 -13.64 8.63 -12.98
N ARG A 4 -12.45 8.37 -12.43
CA ARG A 4 -12.28 8.03 -11.02
C ARG A 4 -12.07 9.31 -10.21
N GLY A 5 -12.97 9.57 -9.26
CA GLY A 5 -12.86 10.67 -8.31
C GLY A 5 -12.03 10.27 -7.10
N LEU A 6 -11.22 11.19 -6.59
CA LEU A 6 -10.60 11.07 -5.27
C LEU A 6 -11.67 11.33 -4.21
N VAL A 7 -11.91 10.36 -3.33
CA VAL A 7 -12.78 10.54 -2.16
C VAL A 7 -11.90 10.79 -0.95
N ARG A 8 -12.07 11.95 -0.32
CA ARG A 8 -11.37 12.33 0.91
C ARG A 8 -12.40 12.55 2.02
N ALA A 9 -12.21 11.83 3.12
CA ALA A 9 -12.92 12.06 4.37
C ALA A 9 -12.04 12.90 5.31
N THR A 10 -12.68 13.62 6.23
CA THR A 10 -11.98 14.31 7.32
C THR A 10 -12.49 13.77 8.63
N ALA A 11 -11.61 13.18 9.42
CA ALA A 11 -11.91 12.68 10.75
C ALA A 11 -11.83 13.82 11.80
N PRO A 12 -12.40 13.64 13.01
CA PRO A 12 -12.27 14.60 14.10
C PRO A 12 -10.81 15.00 14.34
N GLY A 13 -10.57 16.28 14.59
CA GLY A 13 -9.20 16.83 14.69
C GLY A 13 -8.57 17.19 13.34
N GLY A 14 -9.30 17.11 12.23
CA GLY A 14 -8.85 17.58 10.93
C GLY A 14 -7.98 16.59 10.15
N LEU A 15 -7.91 15.33 10.59
CA LEU A 15 -7.15 14.30 9.90
C LEU A 15 -7.81 13.98 8.56
N ALA A 16 -7.10 14.22 7.45
CA ALA A 16 -7.54 13.85 6.12
C ALA A 16 -7.27 12.37 5.85
N VAL A 17 -8.30 11.64 5.43
CA VAL A 17 -8.25 10.22 5.09
C VAL A 17 -8.66 10.07 3.63
N ASP A 18 -7.76 9.54 2.81
CA ASP A 18 -8.06 9.20 1.42
C ASP A 18 -8.69 7.79 1.37
N LEU A 19 -9.93 7.71 0.88
CA LEU A 19 -10.60 6.44 0.65
C LEU A 19 -10.38 6.04 -0.81
N THR A 20 -9.54 5.03 -1.03
CA THR A 20 -9.27 4.50 -2.36
C THR A 20 -9.71 3.05 -2.46
N LEU A 21 -10.54 2.75 -3.46
CA LEU A 21 -10.96 1.38 -3.79
C LEU A 21 -10.11 0.74 -4.89
N VAL A 22 -9.23 1.53 -5.49
CA VAL A 22 -8.31 1.07 -6.53
C VAL A 22 -6.92 1.58 -6.20
N MET A 23 -5.95 0.68 -6.29
CA MET A 23 -4.54 1.00 -6.20
C MET A 23 -3.93 0.76 -7.59
N SER A 24 -2.86 1.47 -7.97
CA SER A 24 -2.19 1.14 -9.23
C SER A 24 -1.83 -0.35 -9.23
N ALA A 25 -2.21 -1.08 -10.29
CA ALA A 25 -2.06 -2.52 -10.47
C ALA A 25 -2.95 -3.47 -9.62
N PHE A 26 -3.86 -2.97 -8.77
CA PHE A 26 -4.73 -3.82 -7.94
C PHE A 26 -6.10 -3.19 -7.65
N ASP A 27 -7.14 -4.00 -7.51
CA ASP A 27 -8.39 -3.58 -6.86
C ASP A 27 -8.34 -3.82 -5.33
N PHE A 28 -9.28 -3.23 -4.60
CA PHE A 28 -9.34 -3.37 -3.15
C PHE A 28 -9.54 -4.81 -2.70
N ASP A 29 -10.43 -5.57 -3.35
CA ASP A 29 -10.78 -6.92 -2.92
C ASP A 29 -9.57 -7.86 -2.98
N GLN A 30 -8.76 -7.76 -4.04
CA GLN A 30 -7.50 -8.49 -4.16
C GLN A 30 -6.51 -8.13 -3.05
N VAL A 31 -6.37 -6.84 -2.71
CA VAL A 31 -5.47 -6.41 -1.63
C VAL A 31 -6.00 -6.86 -0.27
N TRP A 32 -7.32 -6.83 -0.08
CA TRP A 32 -7.98 -7.13 1.18
C TRP A 32 -7.97 -8.62 1.51
N SER A 33 -8.14 -9.50 0.51
CA SER A 33 -8.05 -10.95 0.70
C SER A 33 -6.67 -11.40 1.17
N GLU A 34 -5.63 -10.66 0.77
CA GLU A 34 -4.24 -10.98 1.07
C GLU A 34 -3.64 -10.10 2.17
N ARG A 35 -4.45 -9.29 2.86
CA ARG A 35 -3.98 -8.33 3.86
C ARG A 35 -3.17 -8.98 4.98
N ARG A 36 -2.20 -8.24 5.48
CA ARG A 36 -1.46 -8.55 6.71
C ARG A 36 -2.08 -7.80 7.88
N ARG A 37 -1.80 -8.29 9.09
CA ARG A 37 -2.29 -7.69 10.34
C ARG A 37 -1.10 -7.18 11.12
N PHE A 38 -1.14 -5.92 11.51
CA PHE A 38 -0.15 -5.30 12.37
C PHE A 38 -0.83 -4.88 13.67
N ILE A 39 -0.16 -5.06 14.80
CA ILE A 39 -0.64 -4.53 16.07
C ILE A 39 0.05 -3.17 16.28
N MET A 40 -0.73 -2.10 16.33
CA MET A 40 -0.27 -0.75 16.64
C MET A 40 -1.01 -0.29 17.89
N ASP A 41 -0.26 -0.01 18.97
CA ASP A 41 -0.83 0.40 20.27
C ASP A 41 -1.96 -0.53 20.77
N GLY A 42 -1.80 -1.84 20.54
CA GLY A 42 -2.78 -2.87 20.92
C GLY A 42 -3.97 -3.01 19.96
N VAL A 43 -4.03 -2.20 18.90
CA VAL A 43 -5.08 -2.25 17.87
C VAL A 43 -4.60 -3.05 16.67
N GLU A 44 -5.40 -4.02 16.22
CA GLU A 44 -5.15 -4.74 14.98
C GLU A 44 -5.49 -3.86 13.76
N VAL A 45 -4.46 -3.53 12.99
CA VAL A 45 -4.54 -2.72 11.78
C VAL A 45 -4.27 -3.60 10.56
N PRO A 46 -5.27 -3.80 9.67
CA PRO A 46 -5.06 -4.49 8.41
C PRO A 46 -4.29 -3.62 7.44
N VAL A 47 -3.24 -4.16 6.82
CA VAL A 47 -2.40 -3.48 5.84
C VAL A 47 -2.17 -4.34 4.59
N ALA A 48 -1.88 -3.69 3.47
CA ALA A 48 -1.49 -4.39 2.26
C ALA A 48 -0.14 -5.10 2.44
N ARG A 49 0.08 -6.19 1.70
CA ARG A 49 1.39 -6.86 1.63
C ARG A 49 2.46 -5.94 1.06
N LEU A 50 3.71 -6.12 1.49
CA LEU A 50 4.82 -5.32 0.99
C LEU A 50 4.98 -5.48 -0.53
N SER A 51 4.84 -6.71 -1.03
CA SER A 51 4.81 -7.04 -2.46
C SER A 51 3.76 -6.24 -3.25
N HIS A 52 2.53 -6.11 -2.73
CA HIS A 52 1.47 -5.31 -3.35
C HIS A 52 1.80 -3.82 -3.38
N ILE A 53 2.36 -3.30 -2.27
CA ILE A 53 2.75 -1.89 -2.16
C ILE A 53 3.86 -1.57 -3.17
N VAL A 54 4.93 -2.38 -3.22
CA VAL A 54 6.05 -2.18 -4.15
C VAL A 54 5.57 -2.23 -5.60
N ARG A 55 4.75 -3.24 -5.97
CA ARG A 55 4.22 -3.35 -7.33
C ARG A 55 3.34 -2.17 -7.71
N SER A 56 2.52 -1.68 -6.79
CA SER A 56 1.70 -0.49 -7.04
C SER A 56 2.53 0.77 -7.21
N LYS A 57 3.59 0.92 -6.43
CA LYS A 57 4.55 2.04 -6.53
C LYS A 57 5.28 2.03 -7.87
N THR A 58 5.74 0.85 -8.30
CA THR A 58 6.34 0.67 -9.63
C THR A 58 5.35 1.02 -10.75
N ALA A 59 4.09 0.56 -10.64
CA ALA A 59 3.06 0.83 -11.64
C ALA A 59 2.61 2.30 -11.68
N ALA A 60 2.60 2.99 -10.54
CA ALA A 60 2.28 4.42 -10.48
C ALA A 60 3.37 5.29 -11.12
N GLY A 61 4.63 4.86 -11.06
CA GLY A 61 5.75 5.46 -11.80
C GLY A 61 6.08 6.91 -11.47
N ARG A 62 5.53 7.47 -10.37
CA ARG A 62 5.76 8.87 -9.98
C ARG A 62 7.22 9.07 -9.59
N GLU A 63 7.74 10.28 -9.78
CA GLU A 63 9.15 10.60 -9.52
C GLU A 63 9.62 10.20 -8.11
N LYS A 64 8.81 10.54 -7.09
CA LYS A 64 9.05 10.13 -5.71
C LYS A 64 9.08 8.60 -5.53
N ASP A 65 8.16 7.89 -6.19
CA ASP A 65 8.08 6.43 -6.07
C ASP A 65 9.30 5.76 -6.72
N ARG A 66 9.77 6.28 -7.88
CA ARG A 66 11.00 5.81 -8.54
C ARG A 66 12.23 6.02 -7.67
N LEU A 67 12.38 7.20 -7.07
CA LEU A 67 13.50 7.52 -6.18
C LEU A 67 13.49 6.59 -4.95
N PHE A 68 12.34 6.45 -4.28
CA PHE A 68 12.23 5.60 -3.10
C PHE A 68 12.60 4.13 -3.39
N LEU A 69 12.07 3.57 -4.49
CA LEU A 69 12.35 2.19 -4.88
C LEU A 69 13.82 1.98 -5.25
N ALA A 70 14.46 2.96 -5.88
CA ALA A 70 15.88 2.89 -6.22
C ALA A 70 16.77 3.00 -4.96
N THR A 71 16.47 3.95 -4.07
CA THR A 71 17.26 4.19 -2.85
C THR A 71 17.22 3.01 -1.89
N HIS A 72 16.08 2.32 -1.79
CA HIS A 72 15.89 1.24 -0.82
C HIS A 72 15.84 -0.16 -1.45
N ALA A 73 16.33 -0.31 -2.68
CA ALA A 73 16.19 -1.55 -3.45
C ALA A 73 16.70 -2.80 -2.71
N ASP A 74 17.87 -2.73 -2.07
CA ASP A 74 18.47 -3.87 -1.37
C ASP A 74 17.70 -4.26 -0.11
N THR A 75 17.29 -3.27 0.69
CA THR A 75 16.44 -3.49 1.88
C THR A 75 15.09 -4.07 1.48
N LEU A 76 14.47 -3.54 0.42
CA LEU A 76 13.19 -4.06 -0.09
C LEU A 76 13.33 -5.51 -0.56
N ARG A 77 14.44 -5.90 -1.22
CA ARG A 77 14.66 -7.30 -1.62
C ARG A 77 14.72 -8.24 -0.43
N GLN A 78 15.43 -7.86 0.63
CA GLN A 78 15.50 -8.67 1.87
C GLN A 78 14.12 -8.80 2.52
N MET A 79 13.41 -7.68 2.68
CA MET A 79 12.08 -7.69 3.30
C MET A 79 11.04 -8.43 2.45
N LEU A 80 11.16 -8.42 1.12
CA LEU A 80 10.28 -9.20 0.23
C LEU A 80 10.51 -10.70 0.34
N ALA A 81 11.76 -11.15 0.51
CA ALA A 81 12.05 -12.56 0.74
C ALA A 81 11.39 -13.07 2.04
N ASP A 82 11.38 -12.22 3.08
CA ASP A 82 10.68 -12.51 4.34
C ASP A 82 9.15 -12.41 4.19
N ASP A 83 8.65 -11.50 3.35
CA ASP A 83 7.22 -11.35 3.03
C ASP A 83 6.65 -12.59 2.33
N GLU A 84 7.43 -13.27 1.50
CA GLU A 84 7.02 -14.48 0.79
C GLU A 84 7.08 -15.76 1.64
N ASN A 85 7.95 -15.79 2.66
CA ASN A 85 8.13 -16.95 3.54
C ASN A 85 7.10 -17.05 4.68
N GLN A 86 6.34 -15.99 4.95
CA GLN A 86 5.30 -15.97 6.00
C GLN A 86 3.91 -16.37 5.48
N ARG A 87 3.85 -17.34 4.56
CA ARG A 87 2.59 -17.86 3.99
C ARG A 87 1.68 -18.51 5.02
#